data_AF-A0A6A3I884-F1
#
_entry.id   AF-A0A6A3I884-F1
#
_cell.length_a   1.000
_cell.length_b   1.000
_cell.length_c   1.000
_cell.angle_alpha   90.00
_cell.angle_beta   90.00
_cell.angle_gamma   90.00
#
_symmetry.space_group_name_H-M   'P 1'
#
loop_
_entity.id
_entity.type
_entity.pdbx_description
1 polymer ?
#
loop_
_entity_poly.entity_id
_entity_poly.type
_entity_poly.pdbx_seq_one_letter_code
_entity_poly.pdbx_strand_id
1 'polypeptide(L)'
;MADADQAQYNAVNAVFGNNPRFTSLMCFFHVMQKVYTAIKAFPSDTKAIIVRDLYDMHFARSHTEFVAMRGDFLKRLRDVRELRSFAQYINGQWLTGRYSTWQLYWTPTGFASTNNPVETFNAVLKRDYTLRRRLKMGALLQELSNCCKDKSASERFFSLEVVPAQTLIRRVSEMIREKLLYEGGRHQGDIASAGHIRVISYPAKRINVSPNNRSEEGFAVTAQMGVNYARMEFEGQPYGGWVVDATPYT
;
A
#
# COMPACT_ATOMS: atom_id res chain seq x y z
N MET A 1 6.45 5.85 -5.77
CA MET A 1 5.57 4.67 -5.96
C MET A 1 4.99 4.73 -7.37
N ALA A 2 4.97 3.62 -8.10
CA ALA A 2 4.52 3.59 -9.49
C ALA A 2 3.59 2.39 -9.75
N ASP A 3 3.09 2.30 -10.98
CA ASP A 3 2.39 1.14 -11.51
C ASP A 3 3.41 0.15 -12.07
N ALA A 4 2.97 -1.07 -12.41
CA ALA A 4 3.86 -2.11 -12.92
C ALA A 4 4.12 -1.90 -14.42
N ASP A 5 4.65 -0.72 -14.78
CA ASP A 5 4.96 -0.30 -16.14
C ASP A 5 6.48 -0.26 -16.38
N GLN A 6 6.90 -0.83 -17.51
CA GLN A 6 8.32 -0.97 -17.81
C GLN A 6 8.96 0.34 -18.22
N ALA A 7 8.24 1.15 -19.00
CA ALA A 7 8.77 2.40 -19.53
C ALA A 7 8.97 3.42 -18.40
N GLN A 8 7.98 3.55 -17.51
CA GLN A 8 8.07 4.37 -16.31
C GLN A 8 9.23 3.92 -15.41
N TYR A 9 9.33 2.62 -15.12
CA TYR A 9 10.42 2.11 -14.30
C TYR A 9 11.79 2.44 -14.92
N ASN A 10 11.98 2.15 -16.20
CA ASN A 10 13.25 2.40 -16.87
C ASN A 10 13.60 3.89 -16.91
N ALA A 11 12.63 4.76 -17.24
CA ALA A 11 12.85 6.19 -17.31
C ALA A 11 13.27 6.79 -15.97
N VAL A 12 12.58 6.42 -14.88
CA VAL A 12 12.90 6.93 -13.55
C VAL A 12 14.25 6.39 -13.07
N ASN A 13 14.54 5.10 -13.28
CA ASN A 13 15.83 4.52 -12.88
C ASN A 13 17.00 5.04 -13.74
N ALA A 14 16.78 5.39 -15.01
CA ALA A 14 17.82 5.97 -15.85
C ALA A 14 18.28 7.35 -15.33
N VAL A 15 17.37 8.13 -14.74
CA VAL A 15 17.66 9.47 -14.21
C VAL A 15 18.12 9.41 -12.75
N PHE A 16 17.44 8.62 -11.92
CA PHE A 16 17.62 8.64 -10.46
C PHE A 16 18.29 7.39 -9.89
N GLY A 17 18.54 6.34 -10.69
CA GLY A 17 19.03 5.05 -10.20
C GLY A 17 20.42 5.07 -9.57
N ASN A 18 21.25 6.07 -9.89
CA ASN A 18 22.55 6.27 -9.27
C ASN A 18 22.48 7.00 -7.91
N ASN A 19 21.29 7.49 -7.51
CA ASN A 19 21.11 8.14 -6.22
C ASN A 19 20.86 7.08 -5.13
N PRO A 20 21.72 6.94 -4.12
CA PRO A 20 21.55 5.93 -3.06
C PRO A 20 20.30 6.20 -2.17
N ARG A 21 19.74 7.40 -2.22
CA ARG A 21 18.48 7.75 -1.52
C ARG A 21 17.23 7.50 -2.37
N PHE A 22 17.39 7.10 -3.62
CA PHE A 22 16.27 6.78 -4.50
C PHE A 22 15.90 5.31 -4.38
N THR A 23 14.61 5.04 -4.21
CA THR A 23 14.06 3.69 -4.28
C THR A 23 12.74 3.73 -5.04
N SER A 24 12.65 2.97 -6.12
CA SER A 24 11.40 2.80 -6.85
C SER A 24 10.49 1.86 -6.06
N LEU A 25 9.37 2.37 -5.57
CA LEU A 25 8.35 1.59 -4.86
C LEU A 25 7.25 1.09 -5.80
N MET A 26 6.79 -0.14 -5.56
CA MET A 26 5.70 -0.77 -6.28
C MET A 26 4.38 -0.62 -5.50
N CYS A 27 3.35 -0.05 -6.14
CA CYS A 27 2.00 0.00 -5.61
C CYS A 27 1.43 -1.41 -5.38
N PHE A 28 1.15 -1.77 -4.11
CA PHE A 28 0.65 -3.09 -3.74
C PHE A 28 -0.73 -3.41 -4.35
N PHE A 29 -1.58 -2.41 -4.55
CA PHE A 29 -2.87 -2.59 -5.25
C PHE A 29 -2.66 -3.22 -6.64
N HIS A 30 -1.67 -2.73 -7.40
CA HIS A 30 -1.37 -3.25 -8.74
C HIS A 30 -0.77 -4.66 -8.70
N VAL A 31 0.04 -4.97 -7.67
CA VAL A 31 0.51 -6.34 -7.42
C VAL A 31 -0.69 -7.27 -7.24
N MET A 32 -1.60 -6.92 -6.32
CA MET A 32 -2.78 -7.73 -6.05
C MET A 32 -3.70 -7.85 -7.26
N GLN A 33 -3.92 -6.77 -8.02
CA GLN A 33 -4.70 -6.83 -9.26
C GLN A 33 -4.17 -7.88 -10.24
N LYS A 34 -2.84 -7.91 -10.45
CA LYS A 34 -2.19 -8.90 -11.33
C LYS A 34 -2.19 -10.31 -10.72
N VAL A 35 -2.07 -10.42 -9.40
CA VAL A 35 -2.19 -11.71 -8.71
C VAL A 35 -3.59 -12.29 -8.86
N TYR A 36 -4.66 -11.51 -8.65
CA TYR A 36 -6.04 -12.00 -8.82
C TYR A 36 -6.30 -12.52 -10.23
N THR A 37 -5.76 -11.86 -11.25
CA THR A 37 -5.80 -12.38 -12.62
C THR A 37 -5.07 -13.73 -12.74
N ALA A 38 -3.86 -13.84 -12.17
CA ALA A 38 -3.05 -15.06 -12.26
C ALA A 38 -3.66 -16.26 -11.49
N ILE A 39 -4.36 -16.01 -10.39
CA ILE A 39 -5.00 -17.06 -9.58
C ILE A 39 -6.47 -17.30 -9.92
N LYS A 40 -7.00 -16.66 -10.98
CA LYS A 40 -8.44 -16.70 -11.32
C LYS A 40 -8.98 -18.12 -11.46
N ALA A 41 -8.18 -19.04 -11.99
CA ALA A 41 -8.56 -20.44 -12.22
C ALA A 41 -8.40 -21.36 -10.99
N PHE A 42 -7.80 -20.90 -9.89
CA PHE A 42 -7.57 -21.73 -8.71
C PHE A 42 -8.85 -21.94 -7.88
N PRO A 43 -8.92 -22.98 -7.03
CA PRO A 43 -9.99 -23.13 -6.05
C PRO A 43 -10.05 -21.94 -5.07
N SER A 44 -11.23 -21.65 -4.51
CA SER A 44 -11.46 -20.54 -3.58
C SER A 44 -10.49 -20.56 -2.39
N ASP A 45 -10.29 -21.73 -1.80
CA ASP A 45 -9.50 -21.89 -0.58
C ASP A 45 -8.02 -21.63 -0.86
N THR A 46 -7.55 -22.10 -2.02
CA THR A 46 -6.20 -21.81 -2.51
C THR A 46 -6.01 -20.31 -2.77
N LYS A 47 -6.98 -19.63 -3.39
CA LYS A 47 -6.93 -18.18 -3.57
C LYS A 47 -6.87 -17.46 -2.22
N ALA A 48 -7.70 -17.86 -1.26
CA ALA A 48 -7.76 -17.24 0.06
C ALA A 48 -6.43 -17.35 0.80
N ILE A 49 -5.77 -18.52 0.75
CA ILE A 49 -4.45 -18.73 1.35
C ILE A 49 -3.39 -17.87 0.67
N ILE A 50 -3.32 -17.88 -0.67
CA ILE A 50 -2.34 -17.07 -1.42
C ILE A 50 -2.50 -15.59 -1.13
N VAL A 51 -3.74 -15.11 -1.12
CA VAL A 51 -4.07 -13.72 -0.82
C VAL A 51 -3.64 -13.38 0.61
N ARG A 52 -4.01 -14.22 1.59
CA ARG A 52 -3.64 -14.01 3.00
C ARG A 52 -2.13 -13.88 3.16
N ASP A 53 -1.36 -14.84 2.63
CA ASP A 53 0.10 -14.87 2.70
C ASP A 53 0.74 -13.62 2.05
N LEU A 54 0.18 -13.11 0.95
CA LEU A 54 0.64 -11.87 0.30
C LEU A 54 0.36 -10.62 1.13
N TYR A 55 -0.79 -10.54 1.81
CA TYR A 55 -1.03 -9.46 2.76
C TYR A 55 -0.10 -9.57 3.97
N ASP A 56 0.14 -10.77 4.52
CA ASP A 56 1.07 -10.95 5.63
C ASP A 56 2.49 -10.48 5.23
N MET A 57 2.94 -10.84 4.02
CA MET A 57 4.20 -10.34 3.46
C MET A 57 4.21 -8.83 3.21
N HIS A 58 3.08 -8.21 2.84
CA HIS A 58 2.97 -6.77 2.63
C HIS A 58 3.18 -6.02 3.94
N PHE A 59 2.62 -6.54 5.02
CA PHE A 59 2.70 -6.00 6.37
C PHE A 59 3.93 -6.46 7.17
N ALA A 60 4.89 -7.14 6.53
CA ALA A 60 6.18 -7.44 7.14
C ALA A 60 6.79 -6.16 7.73
N ARG A 61 7.34 -6.25 8.94
CA ARG A 61 7.94 -5.11 9.65
C ARG A 61 9.43 -4.95 9.34
N SER A 62 10.04 -5.97 8.76
CA SER A 62 11.44 -5.95 8.35
C SER A 62 11.70 -6.81 7.13
N HIS A 63 12.84 -6.55 6.48
CA HIS A 63 13.32 -7.39 5.38
C HIS A 63 13.52 -8.85 5.82
N THR A 64 14.05 -9.08 7.03
CA THR A 64 14.29 -10.42 7.56
C THR A 64 12.99 -11.20 7.73
N GLU A 65 11.96 -10.57 8.31
CA GLU A 65 10.63 -11.17 8.48
C GLU A 65 10.01 -11.51 7.12
N PHE A 66 10.11 -10.59 6.15
CA PHE A 66 9.66 -10.83 4.79
C PHE A 66 10.37 -12.02 4.13
N VAL A 67 11.70 -12.11 4.25
CA VAL A 67 12.48 -13.21 3.66
C VAL A 67 12.07 -14.56 4.23
N ALA A 68 11.80 -14.64 5.53
CA ALA A 68 11.30 -15.86 6.18
C ALA A 68 9.91 -16.25 5.64
N MET A 69 8.94 -15.33 5.69
CA MET A 69 7.58 -15.57 5.17
C MET A 69 7.57 -15.97 3.69
N ARG A 70 8.38 -15.28 2.88
CA ARG A 70 8.57 -15.60 1.46
C ARG A 70 9.09 -17.02 1.25
N GLY A 71 10.07 -17.44 2.06
CA GLY A 71 10.65 -18.78 2.00
C GLY A 71 9.61 -19.87 2.25
N ASP A 72 8.84 -19.72 3.31
CA ASP A 72 7.78 -20.66 3.69
C ASP A 72 6.65 -20.69 2.66
N PHE A 73 6.22 -19.52 2.19
CA PHE A 73 5.22 -19.38 1.13
C PHE A 73 5.64 -20.11 -0.16
N LEU A 74 6.86 -19.84 -0.65
CA LEU A 74 7.35 -20.47 -1.87
C LEU A 74 7.61 -21.96 -1.71
N LYS A 75 7.94 -22.44 -0.51
CA LYS A 75 8.03 -23.87 -0.22
C LYS A 75 6.66 -24.53 -0.40
N ARG A 76 5.62 -24.03 0.28
CA ARG A 76 4.25 -24.55 0.17
C ARG A 76 3.73 -24.57 -1.26
N LEU A 77 3.97 -23.51 -2.03
CA LEU A 77 3.54 -23.47 -3.44
C LEU A 77 4.27 -24.48 -4.33
N ARG A 78 5.54 -24.75 -4.08
CA ARG A 78 6.33 -25.70 -4.90
C ARG A 78 6.00 -27.16 -4.59
N ASP A 79 5.56 -27.43 -3.37
CA ASP A 79 5.13 -28.77 -2.94
C ASP A 79 3.86 -29.22 -3.67
N VAL A 80 2.99 -28.28 -4.08
CA VAL A 80 1.78 -28.56 -4.87
C VAL A 80 2.08 -28.45 -6.37
N ARG A 81 1.91 -29.54 -7.13
CA ARG A 81 2.27 -29.61 -8.56
C ARG A 81 1.58 -28.53 -9.39
N GLU A 82 0.31 -28.30 -9.13
CA GLU A 82 -0.58 -27.37 -9.82
C GLU A 82 -0.18 -25.89 -9.59
N LEU A 83 0.55 -25.61 -8.50
CA LEU A 83 0.95 -24.25 -8.13
C LEU A 83 2.38 -23.90 -8.53
N ARG A 84 3.16 -24.83 -9.09
CA ARG A 84 4.58 -24.60 -9.42
C ARG A 84 4.78 -23.48 -10.45
N SER A 85 3.94 -23.41 -11.48
CA SER A 85 4.02 -22.34 -12.49
C SER A 85 3.71 -20.97 -11.87
N PHE A 86 2.70 -20.92 -10.99
CA PHE A 86 2.41 -19.72 -10.22
C PHE A 86 3.53 -19.36 -9.25
N ALA A 87 4.17 -20.33 -8.60
CA ALA A 87 5.33 -20.11 -7.72
C ALA A 87 6.50 -19.46 -8.49
N GLN A 88 6.78 -19.93 -9.71
CA GLN A 88 7.79 -19.33 -10.58
C GLN A 88 7.41 -17.89 -10.97
N TYR A 89 6.16 -17.68 -11.39
CA TYR A 89 5.63 -16.36 -11.74
C TYR A 89 5.72 -15.37 -10.57
N ILE A 90 5.17 -15.72 -9.41
CA ILE A 90 5.11 -14.81 -8.25
C ILE A 90 6.53 -14.51 -7.75
N ASN A 91 7.40 -15.53 -7.70
CA ASN A 91 8.77 -15.35 -7.27
C ASN A 91 9.54 -14.40 -8.19
N GLY A 92 9.53 -14.68 -9.50
CA GLY A 92 10.31 -13.93 -10.48
C GLY A 92 9.81 -12.51 -10.71
N GLN A 93 8.50 -12.28 -10.66
CA GLN A 93 7.94 -10.96 -10.95
C GLN A 93 7.82 -10.09 -9.70
N TRP A 94 7.32 -10.64 -8.60
CA TRP A 94 6.83 -9.86 -7.46
C TRP A 94 7.59 -10.06 -6.16
N LEU A 95 8.33 -11.16 -5.97
CA LEU A 95 9.06 -11.41 -4.70
C LEU A 95 10.57 -11.17 -4.79
N THR A 96 11.13 -11.26 -6.00
CA THR A 96 12.57 -11.05 -6.27
C THR A 96 12.83 -10.19 -7.50
N GLY A 97 11.81 -9.97 -8.32
CA GLY A 97 11.91 -9.18 -9.55
C GLY A 97 11.99 -7.68 -9.34
N ARG A 98 11.97 -6.95 -10.46
CA ARG A 98 12.01 -5.48 -10.51
C ARG A 98 10.85 -4.79 -9.78
N TYR A 99 9.73 -5.48 -9.60
CA TYR A 99 8.50 -4.98 -8.99
C TYR A 99 8.29 -5.52 -7.58
N SER A 100 9.37 -5.80 -6.85
CA SER A 100 9.32 -6.46 -5.53
C SER A 100 9.19 -5.53 -4.34
N THR A 101 9.34 -4.22 -4.53
CA THR A 101 9.36 -3.19 -3.48
C THR A 101 7.96 -2.69 -3.10
N TRP A 102 7.08 -3.60 -2.67
CA TRP A 102 5.69 -3.28 -2.28
C TRP A 102 5.41 -3.52 -0.79
N GLN A 103 6.38 -3.95 0.00
CA GLN A 103 6.20 -4.15 1.45
C GLN A 103 6.20 -2.80 2.19
N LEU A 104 5.47 -2.72 3.30
CA LEU A 104 5.31 -1.49 4.08
C LEU A 104 6.61 -0.96 4.64
N TYR A 105 7.55 -1.83 5.03
CA TYR A 105 8.85 -1.40 5.58
C TYR A 105 9.71 -0.60 4.59
N TRP A 106 9.37 -0.57 3.29
CA TRP A 106 10.02 0.30 2.32
C TRP A 106 9.48 1.73 2.31
N THR A 107 8.27 1.94 2.83
CA THR A 107 7.60 3.24 2.83
C THR A 107 7.87 3.92 4.17
N PRO A 108 8.46 5.13 4.19
CA PRO A 108 8.59 5.88 5.44
C PRO A 108 7.22 6.10 6.10
N THR A 109 7.18 6.13 7.43
CA THR A 109 5.95 6.28 8.20
C THR A 109 5.22 7.57 7.81
N GLY A 110 3.91 7.46 7.70
CA GLY A 110 3.02 8.57 7.33
C GLY A 110 2.92 8.84 5.82
N PHE A 111 3.71 8.19 4.98
CA PHE A 111 3.52 8.21 3.53
C PHE A 111 2.47 7.19 3.07
N ALA A 112 1.88 7.44 1.90
CA ALA A 112 0.91 6.54 1.30
C ALA A 112 1.56 5.20 0.91
N SER A 113 0.96 4.10 1.36
CA SER A 113 1.46 2.74 1.16
C SER A 113 0.74 1.94 0.07
N THR A 114 -0.41 2.42 -0.43
CA THR A 114 -1.34 1.58 -1.22
C THR A 114 -1.79 2.15 -2.55
N ASN A 115 -1.70 3.46 -2.73
CA ASN A 115 -2.10 4.09 -3.97
C ASN A 115 -0.99 4.99 -4.48
N ASN A 116 -0.88 5.05 -5.80
CA ASN A 116 -0.04 6.03 -6.43
C ASN A 116 -0.78 7.37 -6.39
N PRO A 117 -0.22 8.45 -5.79
CA PRO A 117 -0.85 9.77 -5.79
C PRO A 117 -1.22 10.25 -7.21
N VAL A 118 -0.53 9.73 -8.23
CA VAL A 118 -0.85 9.97 -9.63
C VAL A 118 -2.24 9.50 -10.01
N GLU A 119 -2.78 8.44 -9.39
CA GLU A 119 -4.11 7.92 -9.72
C GLU A 119 -5.21 8.90 -9.34
N THR A 120 -5.09 9.53 -8.17
CA THR A 120 -6.02 10.58 -7.73
C THR A 120 -5.94 11.79 -8.66
N PHE A 121 -4.72 12.19 -9.04
CA PHE A 121 -4.53 13.29 -9.99
C PHE A 121 -5.09 12.95 -11.38
N ASN A 122 -4.83 11.74 -11.88
CA ASN A 122 -5.36 11.24 -13.14
C ASN A 122 -6.89 11.19 -13.12
N ALA A 123 -7.51 10.87 -11.99
CA ALA A 123 -8.96 10.89 -11.85
C ALA A 123 -9.52 12.32 -11.97
N VAL A 124 -8.84 13.31 -11.36
CA VAL A 124 -9.19 14.74 -11.51
C VAL A 124 -9.04 15.17 -12.96
N LEU A 125 -7.91 14.87 -13.61
CA LEU A 125 -7.68 15.20 -15.02
C LEU A 125 -8.75 14.59 -15.93
N LYS A 126 -9.09 13.32 -15.68
CA LYS A 126 -10.13 12.60 -16.42
C LYS A 126 -11.51 13.20 -16.21
N ARG A 127 -11.85 13.58 -14.97
CA ARG A 127 -13.18 14.08 -14.61
C ARG A 127 -13.39 15.52 -15.05
N ASP A 128 -12.42 16.39 -14.82
CA ASP A 128 -12.63 17.85 -14.87
C ASP A 128 -12.17 18.47 -16.19
N TYR A 129 -11.15 17.90 -16.83
CA TYR A 129 -10.51 18.51 -18.00
C TYR A 129 -10.81 17.75 -19.28
N THR A 130 -10.58 16.44 -19.28
CA THR A 130 -10.83 15.62 -20.49
C THR A 130 -12.27 15.10 -20.57
N LEU A 131 -13.06 15.23 -19.49
CA LEU A 131 -14.42 14.70 -19.37
C LEU A 131 -14.53 13.21 -19.78
N ARG A 132 -13.47 12.44 -19.52
CA ARG A 132 -13.29 11.03 -19.90
C ARG A 132 -13.34 10.78 -21.41
N ARG A 133 -13.01 11.79 -22.22
CA ARG A 133 -12.96 11.69 -23.69
C ARG A 133 -11.51 11.70 -24.19
N ARG A 134 -11.28 11.04 -25.31
CA ARG A 134 -10.00 11.11 -26.02
C ARG A 134 -9.94 12.43 -26.80
N LEU A 135 -8.95 13.25 -26.51
CA LEU A 135 -8.73 14.54 -27.16
C LEU A 135 -7.66 14.45 -28.25
N LYS A 136 -7.75 15.33 -29.27
CA LYS A 136 -6.65 15.56 -30.21
C LYS A 136 -5.51 16.31 -29.50
N MET A 137 -4.28 16.18 -30.00
CA MET A 137 -3.09 16.73 -29.33
C MET A 137 -3.21 18.22 -28.96
N GLY A 138 -3.68 19.08 -29.87
CA GLY A 138 -3.85 20.51 -29.57
C GLY A 138 -4.83 20.78 -28.42
N ALA A 139 -5.99 20.10 -28.42
CA ALA A 139 -6.97 20.22 -27.35
C ALA A 139 -6.45 19.63 -26.04
N LEU A 140 -5.73 18.51 -26.08
CA LEU A 140 -5.12 17.91 -24.90
C LEU A 140 -4.10 18.86 -24.25
N LEU A 141 -3.22 19.47 -25.04
CA LEU A 141 -2.24 20.43 -24.53
C LEU A 141 -2.92 21.66 -23.92
N GLN A 142 -4.02 22.13 -24.51
CA GLN A 142 -4.81 23.22 -23.96
C GLN A 142 -5.42 22.84 -22.60
N GLU A 143 -6.04 21.66 -22.49
CA GLU A 143 -6.60 21.18 -21.22
C GLU A 143 -5.54 20.96 -20.13
N LEU A 144 -4.36 20.44 -20.51
CA LEU A 144 -3.24 20.33 -19.59
C LEU A 144 -2.75 21.71 -19.12
N SER A 145 -2.69 22.69 -20.04
CA SER A 145 -2.33 24.08 -19.69
C SER A 145 -3.36 24.71 -18.75
N ASN A 146 -4.66 24.51 -19.00
CA ASN A 146 -5.74 24.96 -18.12
C ASN A 146 -5.60 24.34 -16.74
N CYS A 147 -5.34 23.02 -16.68
CA CYS A 147 -5.09 22.33 -15.41
C CYS A 147 -3.91 22.93 -14.65
N CYS A 148 -2.79 23.17 -15.33
CA CYS A 148 -1.63 23.81 -14.71
C CYS A 148 -1.97 25.20 -14.16
N LYS A 149 -2.70 26.03 -14.93
CA LYS A 149 -3.14 27.37 -14.50
C LYS A 149 -4.02 27.29 -13.24
N ASP A 150 -5.05 26.46 -13.27
CA ASP A 150 -5.96 26.29 -12.13
C ASP A 150 -5.23 25.80 -10.87
N LYS A 151 -4.31 24.84 -11.03
CA LYS A 151 -3.50 24.32 -9.91
C LYS A 151 -2.51 25.35 -9.40
N SER A 152 -1.90 26.14 -10.29
CA SER A 152 -0.98 27.21 -9.90
C SER A 152 -1.66 28.40 -9.21
N ALA A 153 -2.94 28.62 -9.48
CA ALA A 153 -3.76 29.65 -8.82
C ALA A 153 -4.30 29.21 -7.46
N SER A 154 -4.07 27.96 -7.05
CA SER A 154 -4.56 27.45 -5.76
C SER A 154 -3.73 28.02 -4.61
N GLU A 155 -4.40 28.56 -3.59
CA GLU A 155 -3.77 28.99 -2.32
C GLU A 155 -3.27 27.80 -1.47
N ARG A 156 -3.40 26.57 -1.94
CA ARG A 156 -2.92 25.38 -1.23
C ARG A 156 -1.40 25.34 -1.29
N PHE A 157 -0.78 25.58 -0.15
CA PHE A 157 0.67 25.43 0.01
C PHE A 157 1.10 23.98 -0.21
N PHE A 158 2.25 23.82 -0.88
CA PHE A 158 2.91 22.53 -0.97
C PHE A 158 3.55 22.22 0.38
N SER A 159 3.02 21.20 1.07
CA SER A 159 3.59 20.71 2.33
C SER A 159 4.69 19.72 2.03
N LEU A 160 5.90 19.99 2.54
CA LEU A 160 6.99 19.01 2.58
C LEU A 160 6.84 18.05 3.76
N GLU A 161 6.10 18.47 4.78
CA GLU A 161 5.83 17.68 5.97
C GLU A 161 4.64 16.74 5.74
N VAL A 162 4.71 15.58 6.37
CA VAL A 162 3.64 14.61 6.36
C VAL A 162 2.52 15.09 7.28
N VAL A 163 1.34 15.33 6.70
CA VAL A 163 0.14 15.72 7.44
C VAL A 163 -0.87 14.59 7.42
N PRO A 164 -1.34 14.09 8.58
CA PRO A 164 -2.35 13.06 8.62
C PRO A 164 -3.67 13.57 8.02
N ALA A 165 -4.31 12.74 7.20
CA ALA A 165 -5.60 13.07 6.63
C ALA A 165 -6.66 13.25 7.73
N GLN A 166 -7.57 14.22 7.57
CA GLN A 166 -8.65 14.48 8.54
C GLN A 166 -9.52 13.25 8.83
N THR A 167 -9.72 12.40 7.82
CA THR A 167 -10.43 11.11 7.97
C THR A 167 -9.70 10.14 8.89
N LEU A 168 -8.37 10.13 8.85
CA LEU A 168 -7.54 9.31 9.73
C LEU A 168 -7.58 9.84 11.16
N ILE A 169 -7.44 11.16 11.35
CA ILE A 169 -7.56 11.81 12.66
C ILE A 169 -8.90 11.46 13.30
N ARG A 170 -10.00 11.69 12.57
CA ARG A 170 -11.35 11.38 13.05
C ARG A 170 -11.48 9.92 13.47
N ARG A 171 -10.97 8.99 12.65
CA ARG A 171 -11.04 7.55 12.95
C ARG A 171 -10.27 7.20 14.22
N VAL A 172 -9.06 7.73 14.38
CA VAL A 172 -8.25 7.50 15.58
C VAL A 172 -8.97 8.04 16.82
N SER A 173 -9.55 9.24 16.74
CA SER A 173 -10.34 9.82 17.84
C SER A 173 -11.57 8.96 18.20
N GLU A 174 -12.28 8.42 17.21
CA GLU A 174 -13.40 7.50 17.43
C GLU A 174 -12.95 6.19 18.10
N MET A 175 -11.83 5.60 17.66
CA MET A 175 -11.26 4.39 18.26
C MET A 175 -10.81 4.62 19.71
N ILE A 176 -10.19 5.77 20.02
CA ILE A 176 -9.81 6.14 21.39
C ILE A 176 -11.05 6.28 22.27
N ARG A 177 -12.08 6.99 21.79
CA ARG A 177 -13.36 7.15 22.52
C ARG A 177 -14.02 5.82 22.82
N GLU A 178 -13.94 4.86 21.90
CA GLU A 178 -14.48 3.50 22.05
C GLU A 178 -13.54 2.55 22.82
N LYS A 179 -12.39 3.05 23.31
CA LYS A 179 -11.36 2.26 24.01
C LYS A 179 -10.79 1.11 23.16
N LEU A 180 -10.78 1.28 21.84
CA LEU A 180 -10.24 0.34 20.86
C LEU A 180 -8.80 0.69 20.45
N LEU A 181 -8.30 1.84 20.87
CA LEU A 181 -6.92 2.27 20.66
C LEU A 181 -6.45 3.06 21.87
N TYR A 182 -5.32 2.69 22.46
CA TYR A 182 -4.71 3.45 23.55
C TYR A 182 -3.20 3.20 23.65
N GLU A 183 -2.49 4.13 24.28
CA GLU A 183 -1.06 3.97 24.59
C GLU A 183 -0.88 2.84 25.61
N GLY A 184 -0.05 1.86 25.26
CA GLY A 184 0.32 0.78 26.17
C GLY A 184 1.08 1.34 27.38
N GLY A 185 0.78 0.82 28.58
CA GLY A 185 1.45 1.27 29.79
C GLY A 185 2.97 1.08 29.70
N ARG A 186 3.74 2.08 30.14
CA ARG A 186 5.18 1.94 30.35
C ARG A 186 5.39 0.96 31.51
N HIS A 187 6.02 -0.18 31.25
CA HIS A 187 6.36 -1.10 32.33
C HIS A 187 7.50 -0.51 33.17
N GLN A 188 7.47 -0.77 34.48
CA GLN A 188 8.51 -0.41 35.44
C GLN A 188 9.79 -1.21 35.12
N GLY A 189 10.56 -0.75 34.13
CA GLY A 189 11.67 -1.48 33.52
C GLY A 189 11.88 -1.17 32.03
N ASP A 190 10.93 -0.49 31.37
CA ASP A 190 11.13 0.01 30.01
C ASP A 190 12.24 1.08 30.05
N ILE A 191 13.39 0.74 29.45
CA ILE A 191 14.42 1.71 29.09
C ILE A 191 13.72 2.76 28.23
N ALA A 192 13.90 4.06 28.54
CA ALA A 192 13.32 5.14 27.77
C ALA A 192 13.65 4.95 26.29
N SER A 193 12.70 4.43 25.52
CA SER A 193 12.91 4.15 24.11
C SER A 193 12.86 5.47 23.39
N ALA A 194 14.03 5.97 22.98
CA ALA A 194 14.23 7.19 22.22
C ALA A 194 13.15 7.34 21.12
N GLY A 195 12.08 8.08 21.43
CA GLY A 195 10.96 8.34 20.54
C GLY A 195 10.05 7.17 20.14
N HIS A 196 10.13 5.99 20.75
CA HIS A 196 9.17 4.90 20.44
C HIS A 196 8.04 4.83 21.47
N ILE A 197 6.81 4.61 21.01
CA ILE A 197 5.62 4.40 21.84
C ILE A 197 5.04 3.01 21.59
N ARG A 198 4.35 2.46 22.59
CA ARG A 198 3.56 1.24 22.42
C ARG A 198 2.10 1.61 22.24
N VAL A 199 1.45 1.04 21.24
CA VAL A 199 0.04 1.28 20.92
C VAL A 199 -0.71 -0.04 20.93
N ILE A 200 -1.70 -0.15 21.80
CA ILE A 200 -2.59 -1.30 21.86
C ILE A 200 -3.81 -1.00 21.00
N SER A 201 -4.13 -1.90 20.08
CA SER A 201 -5.28 -1.84 19.19
C SER A 201 -6.18 -3.06 19.35
N TYR A 202 -7.50 -2.82 19.32
CA TYR A 202 -8.54 -3.83 19.32
C TYR A 202 -9.36 -3.75 18.03
N PRO A 203 -10.03 -4.85 17.63
CA PRO A 203 -10.88 -4.88 16.45
C PRO A 203 -11.94 -3.77 16.46
N ALA A 204 -11.94 -2.93 15.43
CA ALA A 204 -12.88 -1.83 15.27
C ALA A 204 -13.91 -2.09 14.17
N LYS A 205 -15.14 -1.61 14.38
CA LYS A 205 -16.19 -1.67 13.36
C LYS A 205 -15.81 -0.76 12.19
N ARG A 206 -15.85 -1.28 10.97
CA ARG A 206 -15.59 -0.53 9.73
C ARG A 206 -16.87 -0.29 8.95
N ILE A 207 -16.98 0.90 8.37
CA ILE A 207 -17.93 1.19 7.30
C ILE A 207 -17.28 0.72 5.99
N ASN A 208 -17.87 -0.28 5.34
CA ASN A 208 -17.44 -0.69 4.01
C ASN A 208 -17.69 0.47 3.04
N VAL A 209 -16.61 1.00 2.47
CA VAL A 209 -16.71 2.02 1.43
C VAL A 209 -16.96 1.30 0.11
N SER A 210 -18.15 1.46 -0.45
CA SER A 210 -18.50 0.89 -1.74
C SER A 210 -17.51 1.37 -2.82
N PRO A 211 -16.87 0.47 -3.57
CA PRO A 211 -15.92 0.85 -4.60
C PRO A 211 -16.62 1.53 -5.78
N ASN A 212 -16.17 2.74 -6.14
CA ASN A 212 -16.65 3.45 -7.33
C ASN A 212 -15.99 2.88 -8.61
N ASN A 213 -16.81 2.30 -9.50
CA ASN A 213 -16.48 1.98 -10.90
C ASN A 213 -15.13 1.27 -11.13
N ARG A 214 -14.91 0.09 -10.53
CA ARG A 214 -13.70 -0.74 -10.74
C ARG A 214 -14.04 -1.99 -11.57
N SER A 215 -13.02 -2.68 -12.11
CA SER A 215 -13.21 -4.01 -12.72
C SER A 215 -13.53 -5.05 -11.66
N GLU A 216 -14.00 -6.24 -12.05
CA GLU A 216 -14.25 -7.37 -11.14
C GLU A 216 -13.02 -7.69 -10.27
N GLU A 217 -11.84 -7.71 -10.86
CA GLU A 217 -10.58 -7.91 -10.13
C GLU A 217 -10.30 -6.73 -9.18
N GLY A 218 -10.55 -5.49 -9.63
CA GLY A 218 -10.43 -4.32 -8.77
C GLY A 218 -11.40 -4.34 -7.58
N PHE A 219 -12.60 -4.91 -7.75
CA PHE A 219 -13.55 -5.13 -6.65
C PHE A 219 -13.05 -6.19 -5.68
N ALA A 220 -12.57 -7.34 -6.18
CA ALA A 220 -12.01 -8.39 -5.34
C ALA A 220 -10.81 -7.87 -4.53
N VAL A 221 -9.90 -7.12 -5.15
CA VAL A 221 -8.79 -6.45 -4.47
C VAL A 221 -9.32 -5.52 -3.39
N THR A 222 -10.24 -4.61 -3.72
CA THR A 222 -10.71 -3.58 -2.75
C THR A 222 -11.43 -4.19 -1.55
N ALA A 223 -12.29 -5.19 -1.80
CA ALA A 223 -13.02 -5.88 -0.74
C ALA A 223 -12.05 -6.63 0.19
N GLN A 224 -11.09 -7.35 -0.39
CA GLN A 224 -10.11 -8.12 0.39
C GLN A 224 -9.07 -7.23 1.05
N MET A 225 -8.75 -6.07 0.47
CA MET A 225 -7.91 -5.06 1.12
C MET A 225 -8.53 -4.61 2.42
N GLY A 226 -9.82 -4.25 2.44
CA GLY A 226 -10.50 -3.81 3.67
C GLY A 226 -10.44 -4.85 4.78
N VAL A 227 -10.71 -6.12 4.46
CA VAL A 227 -10.68 -7.24 5.40
C VAL A 227 -9.26 -7.50 5.93
N ASN A 228 -8.28 -7.60 5.04
CA ASN A 228 -6.90 -7.88 5.45
C ASN A 228 -6.28 -6.69 6.21
N TYR A 229 -6.61 -5.46 5.85
CA TYR A 229 -6.12 -4.29 6.57
C TYR A 229 -6.70 -4.24 7.98
N ALA A 230 -8.00 -4.51 8.13
CA ALA A 230 -8.63 -4.60 9.44
C ALA A 230 -8.00 -5.72 10.29
N ARG A 231 -7.74 -6.89 9.68
CA ARG A 231 -7.05 -8.01 10.32
C ARG A 231 -5.66 -7.59 10.84
N MET A 232 -4.87 -6.90 10.03
CA MET A 232 -3.51 -6.49 10.37
C MET A 232 -3.44 -5.33 11.38
N GLU A 233 -4.56 -4.68 11.73
CA GLU A 233 -4.58 -3.67 12.81
C GLU A 233 -4.42 -4.31 14.21
N PHE A 234 -4.73 -5.60 14.37
CA PHE A 234 -4.70 -6.28 15.68
C PHE A 234 -4.11 -7.70 15.67
N GLU A 235 -4.18 -8.43 14.54
CA GLU A 235 -3.66 -9.80 14.47
C GLU A 235 -2.12 -9.79 14.58
N GLY A 236 -1.58 -10.67 15.42
CA GLY A 236 -0.14 -10.73 15.67
C GLY A 236 0.40 -9.60 16.56
N GLN A 237 -0.47 -8.81 17.20
CA GLN A 237 -0.05 -7.75 18.12
C GLN A 237 0.84 -8.33 19.24
N PRO A 238 2.05 -7.77 19.45
CA PRO A 238 2.93 -8.19 20.54
C PRO A 238 2.35 -7.93 21.92
N TYR A 239 2.90 -8.61 22.93
CA TYR A 239 2.61 -8.29 24.33
C TYR A 239 3.00 -6.83 24.63
N GLY A 240 2.03 -6.06 25.13
CA GLY A 240 2.17 -4.63 25.39
C GLY A 240 1.86 -3.72 24.19
N GLY A 241 1.47 -4.26 23.03
CA GLY A 241 1.03 -3.49 21.86
C GLY A 241 2.05 -3.38 20.73
N TRP A 242 1.66 -2.71 19.65
CA TRP A 242 2.51 -2.37 18.52
C TRP A 242 3.55 -1.32 18.92
N VAL A 243 4.81 -1.56 18.59
CA VAL A 243 5.86 -0.55 18.73
C VAL A 243 5.79 0.40 17.54
N VAL A 244 5.63 1.69 17.81
CA VAL A 244 5.53 2.76 16.81
C VAL A 244 6.62 3.78 17.07
N ASP A 245 7.37 4.10 16.02
CA ASP A 245 8.32 5.21 16.05
C ASP A 245 7.54 6.54 15.97
N ALA A 246 7.66 7.34 17.01
CA ALA A 246 7.08 8.68 17.14
C ALA A 246 8.12 9.78 17.00
N THR A 247 9.34 9.47 16.54
CA THR A 247 10.30 10.50 16.17
C THR A 247 9.80 11.28 14.95
N PRO A 248 9.88 12.63 14.96
CA PRO A 248 9.53 13.42 13.79
C PRO A 248 10.46 13.08 12.61
N TYR A 249 9.91 12.94 11.41
CA TYR A 249 10.73 12.92 10.19
C TYR A 249 11.41 14.28 10.02
N THR A 250 12.73 14.31 10.17
CA THR A 250 13.60 15.45 9.86
C THR A 250 14.12 15.38 8.44
#